data_AF-A0A963RRH7-F1
#
_entry.id   AF-A0A963RRH7-F1
#
_cell.length_a   1.000
_cell.length_b   1.000
_cell.length_c   1.000
_cell.angle_alpha   90.00
_cell.angle_beta   90.00
_cell.angle_gamma   90.00
#
_symmetry.space_group_name_H-M   'P 1'
#
loop_
_entity.id
_entity.type
_entity.pdbx_description
1 polymer ?
#
loop_
_entity_poly.entity_id
_entity_poly.type
_entity_poly.pdbx_seq_one_letter_code
_entity_poly.pdbx_strand_id
1 'polypeptide(L)' 'MPAGLDITDLEAAINHWRARAPAGAGAALAPEVAALAEVYGRMVHGQLKECA' A
#
# COMPACT_ATOMS: atom_id res chain seq x y z
N MET A 1 -7.60 -1.96 -20.09
CA MET A 1 -6.45 -1.03 -19.94
C MET A 1 -6.34 -0.76 -18.46
N PRO A 2 -5.23 -1.01 -17.76
CA PRO A 2 -5.15 -0.50 -16.40
C PRO A 2 -5.21 1.02 -16.52
N ALA A 3 -6.36 1.56 -16.10
CA ALA A 3 -6.57 2.96 -15.82
C ALA A 3 -5.65 3.34 -14.65
N GLY A 4 -5.58 4.62 -14.28
CA GLY A 4 -4.62 5.11 -13.28
C GLY A 4 -4.55 4.26 -12.00
N LEU A 5 -3.42 4.34 -11.31
CA LEU A 5 -3.16 3.56 -10.10
C LEU A 5 -4.23 3.86 -9.05
N ASP A 6 -5.16 2.94 -8.85
CA ASP A 6 -6.22 3.03 -7.85
C ASP A 6 -5.76 2.43 -6.52
N ILE A 7 -6.43 2.82 -5.43
CA ILE A 7 -6.10 2.33 -4.08
C ILE A 7 -6.15 0.79 -4.00
N THR A 8 -7.04 0.16 -4.78
CA THR A 8 -7.16 -1.31 -4.86
C THR A 8 -5.97 -1.97 -5.54
N ASP A 9 -5.38 -1.35 -6.58
CA ASP A 9 -4.15 -1.87 -7.19
C ASP A 9 -2.98 -1.81 -6.20
N LEU A 10 -2.96 -0.77 -5.38
CA LEU A 10 -1.95 -0.62 -4.33
C LEU A 10 -2.12 -1.65 -3.20
N GLU A 11 -3.36 -1.93 -2.79
CA GLU A 11 -3.67 -3.01 -1.85
C GLU A 11 -3.26 -4.38 -2.39
N ALA A 12 -3.52 -4.65 -3.68
CA ALA A 12 -3.10 -5.88 -4.34
C ALA A 12 -1.56 -6.02 -4.36
N ALA A 13 -0.83 -4.93 -4.64
CA ALA A 13 0.63 -4.92 -4.60
C ALA A 13 1.17 -5.19 -3.18
N ILE A 14 0.58 -4.56 -2.15
CA ILE A 14 0.95 -4.81 -0.75
C ILE A 14 0.72 -6.28 -0.37
N ASN A 15 -0.43 -6.84 -0.75
CA ASN A 15 -0.75 -8.24 -0.48
C ASN A 15 0.20 -9.21 -1.20
N HIS A 16 0.58 -8.91 -2.44
CA HIS A 16 1.57 -9.68 -3.19
C HIS A 16 2.93 -9.73 -2.48
N TRP A 17 3.43 -8.59 -2.01
CA TRP A 17 4.71 -8.54 -1.29
C TRP A 17 4.62 -9.18 0.10
N ARG A 18 3.50 -9.03 0.82
CA ARG A 18 3.27 -9.74 2.09
C ARG A 18 3.26 -11.26 1.94
N ALA A 19 2.73 -11.78 0.83
CA ALA A 19 2.73 -13.21 0.55
C ALA A 19 4.15 -13.73 0.21
N ARG A 20 4.97 -12.91 -0.44
CA ARG A 20 6.35 -13.25 -0.85
C ARG A 20 7.37 -13.08 0.26
N ALA A 21 7.21 -12.05 1.06
CA ALA A 21 8.07 -11.68 2.18
C ALA A 21 7.16 -11.36 3.38
N PRO A 22 6.72 -12.38 4.14
CA PRO A 22 5.93 -12.15 5.33
C PRO A 22 6.72 -11.30 6.32
N ALA A 23 6.01 -10.52 7.12
CA ALA A 23 6.61 -9.64 8.11
C ALA A 23 7.54 -10.45 9.04
N GLY A 24 8.75 -9.92 9.25
CA GLY A 24 9.75 -10.55 10.10
C GLY A 24 9.38 -10.50 11.59
N ALA A 25 10.24 -11.06 12.44
CA ALA A 25 10.06 -11.00 13.89
C ALA A 25 9.78 -9.56 14.36
N GLY A 26 8.70 -9.37 15.12
CA GLY A 26 8.26 -8.05 15.58
C GLY A 26 7.34 -7.28 14.63
N ALA A 27 6.72 -7.95 13.64
CA ALA A 27 5.83 -7.34 12.65
C ALA A 27 6.53 -6.28 11.76
N ALA A 28 7.86 -6.39 11.61
CA ALA A 28 8.62 -5.53 10.72
C ALA A 28 8.17 -5.75 9.27
N LEU A 29 7.70 -4.69 8.62
CA LEU A 29 7.33 -4.71 7.21
C LEU A 29 8.58 -4.92 6.35
N ALA A 30 8.44 -5.73 5.30
CA ALA A 30 9.44 -5.79 4.24
C ALA A 30 9.63 -4.38 3.62
N PRO A 31 10.85 -4.01 3.19
CA PRO A 31 11.12 -2.69 2.65
C PRO A 31 10.21 -2.34 1.46
N GLU A 32 9.81 -3.33 0.66
CA GLU A 32 8.86 -3.16 -0.45
C GLU A 32 7.46 -2.79 0.05
N VAL A 33 6.97 -3.46 1.10
CA VAL A 33 5.66 -3.15 1.70
C VAL A 33 5.68 -1.79 2.37
N ALA A 34 6.79 -1.41 3.01
CA ALA A 34 6.95 -0.10 3.62
C ALA A 34 6.88 1.04 2.60
N ALA A 35 7.54 0.89 1.44
CA ALA A 35 7.47 1.88 0.36
C ALA A 35 6.04 2.03 -0.21
N LEU A 36 5.30 0.92 -0.35
CA LEU A 36 3.91 0.96 -0.82
C LEU A 36 2.95 1.55 0.23
N ALA A 37 3.20 1.30 1.52
CA ALA A 37 2.40 1.84 2.62
C ALA A 37 2.46 3.38 2.67
N GLU A 38 3.59 3.99 2.28
CA GLU A 38 3.72 5.44 2.21
C GLU A 38 2.81 6.05 1.13
N VAL A 39 2.73 5.42 -0.05
CA VAL A 39 1.84 5.83 -1.14
C VAL A 39 0.38 5.64 -0.72
N TYR A 40 0.07 4.54 -0.03
CA TYR A 40 -1.28 4.24 0.46
C TYR A 40 -1.75 5.32 1.42
N GLY A 41 -0.88 5.71 2.38
CA GLY A 41 -1.17 6.80 3.31
C GLY A 41 -1.45 8.12 2.59
N ARG A 42 -0.71 8.44 1.53
CA ARG A 42 -0.95 9.64 0.72
C ARG A 42 -2.29 9.59 -0.02
N MET A 43 -2.63 8.47 -0.64
CA MET A 43 -3.89 8.32 -1.39
C MET A 43 -5.10 8.40 -0.45
N VAL A 44 -5.04 7.71 0.68
CA VAL A 44 -6.09 7.77 1.72
C VAL A 44 -6.20 9.17 2.29
N HIS A 45 -5.09 9.86 2.54
CA HIS A 45 -5.13 11.23 3.06
C HIS A 45 -5.69 12.23 2.04
N GLY A 46 -5.35 12.10 0.75
CA GLY A 46 -5.94 12.89 -0.34
C GLY A 46 -7.46 12.68 -0.43
N GLN A 47 -7.90 11.42 -0.49
CA GLN A 47 -9.33 11.09 -0.49
C GLN A 47 -10.07 11.61 0.75
N LEU A 48 -9.45 11.57 1.93
CA LEU A 48 -10.03 12.13 3.16
C LEU A 48 -10.15 13.65 3.11
N LYS A 49 -9.23 14.35 2.42
CA LYS A 49 -9.24 15.81 2.27
C LYS A 49 -10.32 16.28 1.29
N GLU A 50 -10.67 15.47 0.29
CA GLU A 50 -11.71 15.80 -0.71
C GLU A 50 -13.14 15.77 -0.13
N CYS A 51 -13.33 15.28 1.09
CA CYS A 51 -14.61 15.30 1.81
C CYS A 51 -14.66 16.33 2.97
N ALA A 52 -13.69 17.23 3.11
CA ALA A 52 -13.62 18.23 4.19
C ALA A 52 -13.88 19.66 3.71
#